data_AF-A0AAW2HP19-F1
#
_entry.id   AF-A0AAW2HP19-F1
#
_cell.length_a   1.000
_cell.length_b   1.000
_cell.length_c   1.000
_cell.angle_alpha   90.00
_cell.angle_beta   90.00
_cell.angle_gamma   90.00
#
_symmetry.space_group_name_H-M   'P 1'
#
loop_
_entity.id
_entity.type
_entity.pdbx_description
1 polymer ?
#
loop_
_entity_poly.entity_id
_entity_poly.type
_entity_poly.pdbx_seq_one_letter_code
_entity_poly.pdbx_strand_id
1 'polypeptide(L)' 'MQEKSQCALEEYCRTQYPNQPTRFGKLLLRLPSLRTVSSQVIEQLFFVRLVGKTPIETLIRDMLLSGSSFSWPYMSSM' A
#
# COMPACT_ATOMS: atom_id res chain seq x y z
N MET A 1 -10.84 -6.36 10.19
CA MET A 1 -9.70 -6.14 9.27
C MET A 1 -8.46 -5.68 10.02
N GLN A 2 -8.53 -4.57 10.77
CA GLN A 2 -7.39 -4.04 11.53
C GLN A 2 -6.75 -5.04 12.49
N GLU A 3 -7.54 -5.76 13.29
CA GLU A 3 -7.06 -6.76 14.24
C GLU A 3 -6.26 -7.89 13.55
N LYS A 4 -6.80 -8.44 12.45
CA LYS A 4 -6.09 -9.47 11.65
C LYS A 4 -4.76 -8.96 11.12
N SER A 5 -4.71 -7.72 10.64
CA SER A 5 -3.47 -7.09 10.16
C SER A 5 -2.47 -6.85 11.30
N GLN A 6 -2.94 -6.48 12.49
CA GLN A 6 -2.10 -6.31 13.68
C GLN A 6 -1.51 -7.63 14.15
N CYS A 7 -2.32 -8.70 14.23
CA CYS A 7 -1.83 -10.04 14.58
C CYS A 7 -0.78 -10.55 13.59
N ALA A 8 -1.01 -10.37 12.28
CA ALA A 8 -0.04 -10.77 11.27
C ALA A 8 1.29 -9.99 11.38
N LEU A 9 1.22 -8.68 11.65
CA LEU A 9 2.39 -7.84 11.86
C LEU A 9 3.16 -8.20 13.14
N GLU A 10 2.44 -8.51 14.22
CA GLU A 10 3.03 -8.97 15.48
C GLU A 10 3.76 -10.30 15.29
N GLU A 11 3.12 -11.27 14.63
CA GLU A 11 3.72 -12.56 14.31
C GLU A 11 4.98 -12.41 13.47
N TYR A 12 4.94 -11.56 12.43
CA TYR A 12 6.10 -11.25 11.62
C TYR A 12 7.24 -10.63 12.45
N CYS A 13 6.93 -9.69 13.35
CA CYS A 13 7.94 -9.09 14.23
C CYS A 13 8.57 -10.14 15.15
N ARG A 14 7.76 -11.02 15.73
CA ARG A 14 8.20 -12.09 16.63
C ARG A 14 9.10 -13.10 15.92
N THR A 15 8.74 -13.50 14.70
CA THR A 15 9.49 -14.50 13.92
C THR A 15 10.78 -13.95 13.30
N GLN A 16 10.74 -12.74 12.74
CA GLN A 16 11.89 -12.17 12.03
C GLN A 16 12.85 -11.37 12.93
N TYR A 17 12.36 -10.87 14.06
CA TYR A 17 13.14 -10.03 14.98
C TYR A 17 12.97 -10.47 16.44
N PRO A 18 13.30 -11.73 16.79
CA PRO A 18 13.06 -12.29 18.13
C PRO A 18 13.79 -11.52 19.24
N ASN A 19 14.93 -10.89 18.94
CA ASN A 19 15.70 -10.08 19.88
C ASN A 19 15.15 -8.66 20.08
N GLN A 20 14.03 -8.30 19.44
CA GLN A 20 13.44 -6.96 19.50
C GLN A 20 11.96 -7.01 19.91
N PRO A 21 11.64 -7.41 21.16
CA PRO A 21 10.26 -7.63 21.60
C PRO A 21 9.38 -6.37 21.56
N THR A 22 9.99 -5.17 21.60
CA THR A 22 9.27 -3.89 21.54
C THR A 22 9.04 -3.37 20.11
N ARG A 23 9.52 -4.07 19.09
CA ARG A 23 9.48 -3.61 17.69
C ARG A 23 8.05 -3.41 17.19
N PHE A 24 7.14 -4.32 17.52
CA PHE A 24 5.73 -4.21 17.13
C PHE A 24 5.11 -2.90 17.65
N GLY A 25 5.23 -2.63 18.95
CA GLY A 25 4.75 -1.39 19.56
C GLY A 25 5.38 -0.14 18.95
N LYS A 26 6.70 -0.14 18.72
CA LYS A 26 7.40 0.98 18.05
C LYS A 26 6.88 1.24 16.64
N LEU A 27 6.59 0.19 15.87
CA LEU A 27 6.00 0.32 14.54
C LEU A 27 4.58 0.89 14.60
N LEU A 28 3.74 0.41 15.52
CA LEU A 28 2.39 0.95 15.72
C LEU A 28 2.40 2.46 16.02
N LEU A 29 3.36 2.93 16.81
CA LEU A 29 3.52 4.36 17.12
C LEU A 29 4.00 5.21 15.93
N ARG A 30 4.58 4.59 14.89
CA ARG A 30 5.01 5.28 13.65
C ARG A 30 3.93 5.31 12.58
N LEU A 31 2.94 4.42 12.63
CA LEU A 31 1.83 4.38 11.66
C LEU A 31 1.07 5.72 11.54
N PRO A 32 0.79 6.48 12.62
CA PRO A 32 0.13 7.79 12.49
C PRO A 32 0.93 8.77 11.62
N SER A 33 2.25 8.76 11.71
CA SER A 33 3.12 9.61 10.87
C SER A 33 3.05 9.22 9.40
N LEU A 34 2.78 7.95 9.07
CA LEU A 34 2.56 7.57 7.66
C LEU A 34 1.26 8.17 7.12
N ARG A 35 0.25 8.42 7.96
CA ARG A 35 -1.01 9.05 7.54
C ARG A 35 -0.86 10.53 7.21
N THR A 36 0.24 11.18 7.62
CA THR A 36 0.50 12.58 7.26
C THR A 36 1.04 12.72 5.84
N VAL A 37 1.46 11.62 5.21
CA VAL A 37 1.88 11.64 3.80
C VAL A 37 0.62 11.77 2.94
N SER A 38 0.57 12.84 2.14
CA SER A 38 -0.54 13.07 1.21
C SER A 38 -0.61 11.97 0.16
N SER A 39 -1.81 11.47 -0.10
CA SER A 39 -2.06 10.48 -1.17
C SER A 39 -1.67 11.04 -2.54
N GLN A 40 -1.89 12.35 -2.76
CA GLN A 40 -1.47 13.04 -3.98
C GLN A 40 0.05 13.00 -4.17
N VAL A 41 0.83 13.16 -3.09
CA VAL A 41 2.30 13.07 -3.17
C VAL A 41 2.74 11.64 -3.52
N ILE A 42 2.11 10.62 -2.92
CA ILE A 42 2.37 9.21 -3.25
C ILE A 42 2.05 8.96 -4.73
N GLU A 43 0.94 9.48 -5.22
CA GLU A 43 0.52 9.35 -6.62
C GLU A 43 1.51 9.98 -7.59
N GLN A 44 1.96 11.20 -7.30
CA GLN A 44 2.94 11.90 -8.13
C GLN A 44 4.30 11.19 -8.16
N LEU A 45 4.75 10.65 -7.02
CA LEU A 45 6.06 10.02 -6.93
C LEU A 45 6.10 8.62 -7.56
N PHE A 46 5.04 7.82 -7.38
CA PHE A 46 5.08 6.40 -7.72
C PHE A 46 4.15 6.01 -8.87
N PHE A 47 3.01 6.69 -9.05
CA PHE A 47 1.95 6.21 -9.95
C PHE A 47 1.80 7.03 -11.25
N VAL A 48 2.19 8.30 -11.30
CA VAL A 48 2.11 9.12 -12.54
C VAL A 48 2.88 8.50 -13.70
N ARG A 49 4.07 7.91 -13.46
CA ARG A 49 4.82 7.23 -14.52
C ARG A 49 4.20 5.90 -14.97
N LEU A 50 3.44 5.25 -14.09
CA LEU A 50 2.78 3.98 -14.34
C LEU A 50 1.42 4.17 -15.01
N VAL A 51 0.71 5.25 -14.70
CA VAL A 51 -0.72 5.41 -15.00
C VAL A 51 -1.00 6.66 -15.86
N GLY A 52 -0.02 7.55 -16.02
CA GLY A 52 -0.18 8.80 -16.73
C GLY A 52 -1.00 9.80 -15.93
N LYS A 53 -1.99 10.42 -16.58
CA LYS A 53 -2.87 11.43 -15.97
C LYS A 53 -4.12 10.85 -15.31
N THR A 54 -4.34 9.55 -15.43
CA THR A 54 -5.50 8.89 -14.83
C THR A 54 -5.28 8.74 -13.32
N PRO A 55 -6.23 9.12 -12.46
CA PRO A 55 -6.09 8.86 -11.04
C PRO A 55 -5.93 7.37 -10.76
N ILE A 56 -4.98 6.99 -9.90
CA ILE A 56 -4.74 5.58 -9.55
C ILE A 56 -6.00 4.91 -8.98
N GLU A 57 -6.85 5.67 -8.29
CA GLU A 57 -8.12 5.21 -7.72
C GLU A 57 -9.11 4.71 -8.79
N THR A 58 -9.15 5.38 -9.95
CA THR A 58 -9.98 4.98 -11.09
C THR A 58 -9.52 3.62 -11.61
N LEU A 59 -8.20 3.41 -11.71
CA LEU A 59 -7.66 2.13 -12.14
C LEU A 59 -7.88 1.01 -11.13
N ILE A 60 -7.70 1.28 -9.84
CA ILE A 60 -7.97 0.27 -8.80
C ILE A 60 -9.45 -0.12 -8.84
N ARG A 61 -10.34 0.86 -9.01
CA ARG A 61 -11.78 0.61 -9.15
C ARG A 61 -12.07 -0.25 -10.39
N ASP A 62 -11.48 0.09 -11.52
CA ASP A 62 -11.64 -0.67 -12.76
C ASP A 62 -11.11 -2.09 -12.58
N MET A 63 -9.92 -2.28 -12.00
CA MET A 63 -9.35 -3.61 -11.71
C MET A 63 -10.27 -4.44 -10.80
N LEU A 64 -10.87 -3.82 -9.78
CA LEU A 64 -11.80 -4.50 -8.88
C LEU A 64 -13.13 -4.89 -9.58
N LEU A 65 -13.56 -4.10 -10.56
CA LEU A 65 -14.81 -4.33 -11.30
C LEU A 65 -14.63 -5.24 -12.54
N SER A 66 -13.48 -5.16 -13.21
CA SER A 66 -13.17 -5.89 -14.43
C SER A 66 -12.61 -7.29 -14.18
N GLY A 67 -12.23 -7.61 -12.93
CA GLY A 67 -11.61 -8.89 -12.59
C GLY A 67 -10.29 -9.11 -13.34
N SER A 68 -10.06 -10.32 -13.84
CA SER A 68 -8.80 -10.76 -14.48
C SER A 68 -8.50 -10.12 -15.84
N SER A 69 -9.38 -9.29 -16.39
CA SER A 69 -9.23 -8.67 -17.72
C SER A 69 -8.77 -7.20 -17.66
N PHE A 70 -8.15 -6.78 -16.56
CA PHE A 70 -7.67 -5.41 -16.41
C PHE A 70 -6.42 -5.14 -17.25
N SER A 71 -6.48 -4.14 -18.14
CA SER A 71 -5.33 -3.65 -18.90
C SER A 71 -4.87 -2.30 -18.35
N TRP A 72 -3.60 -2.22 -17.95
CA TRP A 72 -3.05 -0.97 -17.46
C TRP A 72 -2.84 0.02 -18.61
N PRO A 73 -3.12 1.33 -18.43
CA PRO A 73 -2.98 2.33 -19.49
C PRO A 73 -1.58 2.41 -20.11
N TYR A 74 -0.52 2.11 -19.35
CA TYR A 74 0.85 2.09 -19.89
C TYR A 74 1.05 0.99 -20.93
N MET A 75 0.33 -0.14 -20.83
CA MET A 75 0.43 -1.25 -21.78
C MET A 75 -0.12 -0.90 -23.16
N SER A 76 -1.04 0.06 -23.25
CA SER A 76 -1.60 0.54 -24.51
C SER A 76 -0.69 1.54 -25.25
N SER A 77 0.41 1.97 -24.63
CA SER A 77 1.38 2.91 -25.21
C SER A 77 2.70 2.28 -25.67
N MET A 78 2.82 0.96 -25.56
CA MET A 78 3.90 0.13 -26.16
C MET A 78 3.40 -0.48 -27.47
#